data_AF-A0A932PB16-F1
#
_entry.id   AF-A0A932PB16-F1
#
_cell.length_a   1.000
_cell.length_b   1.000
_cell.length_c   1.000
_cell.angle_alpha   90.00
_cell.angle_beta   90.00
_cell.angle_gamma   90.00
#
_symmetry.space_group_name_H-M   'P 1'
#
loop_
_entity.id
_entity.type
_entity.pdbx_description
1 polymer ?
#
loop_
_entity_poly.entity_id
_entity_poly.type
_entity_poly.pdbx_seq_one_letter_code
_entity_poly.pdbx_strand_id
1 'polypeptide(L)'
;MIAGQAAKRAARDQEPLLTAAERVQRALDHITASQTLTTEQQRWLERIRSHLVENLSIDRDDFDVVPVFKREGGWGVANKAFNGRLDELLHQINEAVAA
;
A
#
# COMPACT_ATOMS: atom_id res chain seq x y z
N MET A 1 -26.21 -30.54 18.87
CA MET A 1 -25.58 -29.20 18.85
C MET A 1 -24.68 -29.11 20.06
N ILE A 2 -23.37 -29.18 19.88
CA ILE A 2 -22.39 -28.88 20.94
C ILE A 2 -21.61 -27.66 20.48
N ALA A 3 -21.63 -26.67 21.36
CA ALA A 3 -21.26 -25.28 21.11
C ALA A 3 -19.79 -25.13 20.76
N GLY A 4 -19.53 -24.10 19.96
CA GLY A 4 -18.21 -23.75 19.48
C GLY A 4 -17.33 -23.07 20.52
N GLN A 5 -16.08 -22.94 20.09
CA GLN A 5 -15.04 -22.02 20.54
C GLN A 5 -14.40 -22.31 21.91
N ALA A 6 -13.23 -22.94 21.82
CA ALA A 6 -12.17 -22.74 22.79
C ALA A 6 -10.85 -22.49 22.05
N ALA A 7 -10.78 -21.39 21.29
CA ALA A 7 -9.51 -20.85 20.86
C ALA A 7 -9.00 -19.92 21.96
N LYS A 8 -8.06 -20.47 22.73
CA LYS A 8 -7.28 -19.87 23.82
C LYS A 8 -6.96 -18.40 23.57
N ARG A 9 -7.67 -17.49 24.24
CA ARG A 9 -7.24 -16.10 24.42
C ARG A 9 -6.77 -15.92 25.85
N ALA A 10 -5.50 -16.18 26.06
CA ALA A 10 -4.80 -15.77 27.27
C ALA A 10 -3.38 -15.38 26.87
N ALA A 11 -3.16 -14.07 26.66
CA ALA A 11 -1.99 -13.32 27.13
C ALA A 11 -1.89 -11.95 26.44
N ARG A 12 -2.07 -10.90 27.25
CA ARG A 12 -1.48 -9.55 27.14
C ARG A 12 -2.06 -8.56 26.11
N ASP A 13 -2.14 -7.32 26.57
CA ASP A 13 -2.49 -6.08 25.88
C ASP A 13 -1.70 -5.89 24.57
N GLN A 14 -2.23 -6.41 23.47
CA GLN A 14 -1.81 -6.02 22.13
C GLN A 14 -3.08 -5.85 21.32
N GLU A 15 -3.33 -4.61 20.87
CA GLU A 15 -4.26 -4.36 19.77
C GLU A 15 -4.01 -5.41 18.67
N PRO A 16 -5.06 -5.96 18.02
CA PRO A 16 -4.86 -6.92 16.95
C PRO A 16 -3.84 -6.35 15.95
N LEU A 17 -2.67 -7.00 15.83
CA LEU A 17 -1.67 -6.57 14.86
C LEU A 17 -2.34 -6.63 13.48
N LEU A 18 -2.46 -5.48 12.84
CA LEU A 18 -3.06 -5.37 11.52
C LEU A 18 -2.32 -6.30 10.56
N THR A 19 -3.07 -6.98 9.70
CA THR A 19 -2.52 -7.74 8.58
C THR A 19 -1.80 -6.80 7.61
N ALA A 20 -0.94 -7.35 6.75
CA ALA A 20 -0.29 -6.59 5.68
C ALA A 20 -1.30 -5.78 4.85
N ALA A 21 -2.40 -6.42 4.45
CA ALA A 21 -3.46 -5.78 3.67
C ALA A 21 -4.14 -4.62 4.43
N GLU A 22 -4.39 -4.79 5.73
CA GLU A 22 -4.99 -3.73 6.56
C GLU A 22 -4.04 -2.55 6.77
N ARG A 23 -2.73 -2.81 6.96
CA ARG A 23 -1.72 -1.75 7.09
C ARG A 23 -1.60 -0.94 5.81
N VAL A 24 -1.53 -1.61 4.66
CA VAL A 24 -1.47 -0.97 3.34
C VAL A 24 -2.74 -0.17 3.06
N GLN A 25 -3.92 -0.74 3.34
CA GLN A 25 -5.18 -0.01 3.16
C GLN A 25 -5.22 1.26 4.02
N ARG A 26 -4.90 1.13 5.32
CA ARG A 26 -4.87 2.25 6.26
C ARG A 26 -3.90 3.34 5.81
N ALA A 27 -2.69 2.96 5.35
CA ALA A 27 -1.69 3.90 4.87
C ALA A 27 -2.18 4.69 3.65
N LEU A 28 -2.72 3.99 2.65
CA LEU A 28 -3.23 4.63 1.43
C LEU A 28 -4.43 5.53 1.70
N ASP A 29 -5.37 5.08 2.54
CA ASP A 29 -6.53 5.89 2.92
C ASP A 29 -6.08 7.17 3.65
N HIS A 30 -5.14 7.05 4.59
CA HIS A 30 -4.63 8.22 5.32
C HIS A 30 -3.96 9.24 4.40
N ILE A 31 -3.07 8.77 3.52
CA ILE A 31 -2.27 9.63 2.63
C ILE A 31 -3.13 10.27 1.53
N THR A 32 -4.17 9.57 1.06
CA THR A 32 -5.00 10.05 -0.05
C THR A 32 -6.31 10.72 0.40
N ALA A 33 -6.62 10.72 1.71
CA ALA A 33 -7.90 11.22 2.26
C ALA A 33 -8.29 12.64 1.80
N SER A 34 -7.32 13.54 1.63
CA SER A 34 -7.54 14.94 1.25
C SER A 34 -7.29 15.22 -0.24
N GLN A 35 -6.96 14.19 -1.02
CA GLN A 35 -6.56 14.34 -2.42
C GLN A 35 -7.70 13.97 -3.36
N THR A 36 -8.02 14.85 -4.31
CA THR A 36 -8.85 14.46 -5.46
C THR A 36 -7.94 13.81 -6.50
N LEU A 37 -7.97 12.48 -6.54
CA LEU A 37 -7.14 11.69 -7.44
C LEU A 37 -7.73 11.66 -8.85
N THR A 38 -6.87 11.82 -9.86
CA THR A 38 -7.27 11.54 -11.25
C THR A 38 -7.46 10.05 -11.48
N THR A 39 -8.18 9.67 -12.53
CA THR A 39 -8.34 8.26 -12.93
C THR A 39 -6.99 7.58 -13.15
N GLU A 40 -6.00 8.30 -13.66
CA GLU A 40 -4.64 7.78 -13.85
C GLU A 40 -3.93 7.54 -12.51
N GLN A 41 -4.00 8.49 -11.58
CA GLN A 41 -3.42 8.35 -10.24
C GLN A 41 -4.06 7.19 -9.46
N GLN A 42 -5.38 7.03 -9.55
CA GLN A 42 -6.09 5.89 -8.95
C GLN A 42 -5.59 4.56 -9.48
N ARG A 43 -5.38 4.45 -10.80
CA ARG A 43 -4.84 3.23 -11.43
C ARG A 43 -3.42 2.92 -10.98
N TRP A 44 -2.58 3.93 -10.78
CA TRP A 44 -1.25 3.74 -10.23
C TRP A 44 -1.30 3.32 -8.77
N LEU A 45 -2.15 3.95 -7.96
CA LEU A 45 -2.32 3.60 -6.54
C LEU A 45 -2.84 2.17 -6.35
N GLU A 46 -3.74 1.67 -7.21
CA GLU A 46 -4.20 0.28 -7.14
C GLU A 46 -3.05 -0.71 -7.40
N ARG A 47 -2.14 -0.41 -8.32
CA ARG A 47 -0.95 -1.24 -8.57
C ARG A 47 0.04 -1.19 -7.41
N ILE A 48 0.28 0.01 -6.88
CA ILE A 48 1.12 0.23 -5.70
C ILE A 48 0.57 -0.56 -4.51
N ARG A 49 -0.75 -0.48 -4.27
CA ARG A 49 -1.45 -1.26 -3.26
C ARG A 49 -1.19 -2.75 -3.44
N SER A 50 -1.45 -3.32 -4.62
CA SER A 50 -1.25 -4.74 -4.88
C SER A 50 0.19 -5.18 -4.59
N HIS A 51 1.17 -4.38 -5.01
CA HIS A 51 2.58 -4.67 -4.77
C HIS A 51 2.93 -4.62 -3.27
N LEU A 52 2.43 -3.61 -2.54
CA LEU A 52 2.68 -3.45 -1.10
C LEU A 52 2.01 -4.53 -0.25
N VAL A 53 0.84 -5.04 -0.64
CA VAL A 53 0.20 -6.15 0.07
C VAL A 53 1.07 -7.40 0.04
N GLU A 54 1.80 -7.63 -1.05
CA GLU A 54 2.69 -8.78 -1.23
C GLU A 54 4.09 -8.55 -0.65
N ASN A 55 4.64 -7.32 -0.77
CA ASN A 55 6.07 -7.04 -0.54
C ASN A 55 6.34 -6.06 0.62
N LEU A 56 5.30 -5.41 1.18
CA LEU A 56 5.36 -4.46 2.31
C LEU A 56 6.24 -3.22 2.14
N SER A 57 6.90 -3.07 1.00
CA SER A 57 7.72 -1.93 0.62
C SER A 57 7.68 -1.77 -0.89
N ILE A 58 7.97 -0.57 -1.36
CA ILE A 58 8.09 -0.24 -2.77
C ILE A 58 9.17 0.81 -2.95
N ASP A 59 10.06 0.60 -3.91
CA ASP A 59 11.10 1.54 -4.29
C ASP A 59 10.91 2.04 -5.73
N ARG A 60 11.62 3.12 -6.06
CA ARG A 60 11.62 3.68 -7.42
C ARG A 60 12.00 2.64 -8.49
N ASP A 61 13.00 1.82 -8.21
CA ASP A 61 13.54 0.85 -9.17
C ASP A 61 12.52 -0.25 -9.52
N ASP A 62 11.55 -0.53 -8.63
CA ASP A 62 10.47 -1.49 -8.88
C ASP A 62 9.65 -1.13 -10.11
N PHE A 63 9.54 0.15 -10.45
CA PHE A 63 8.79 0.59 -11.61
C PHE A 63 9.41 0.14 -12.95
N ASP A 64 10.71 -0.15 -12.96
CA ASP A 64 11.45 -0.55 -14.16
C ASP A 64 11.69 -2.07 -14.23
N VAL A 65 11.52 -2.79 -13.12
CA VAL A 65 11.71 -4.25 -13.03
C VAL A 65 10.42 -5.04 -12.83
N VAL A 66 9.44 -4.52 -12.09
CA VAL A 66 8.19 -5.24 -11.80
C VAL A 66 7.22 -5.10 -12.99
N PRO A 67 6.73 -6.22 -13.57
CA PRO A 67 5.91 -6.18 -14.78
C PRO A 67 4.63 -5.32 -14.67
N VAL A 68 4.00 -5.26 -13.49
CA VAL A 68 2.75 -4.51 -13.29
C VAL A 68 2.92 -3.00 -13.48
N PHE A 69 4.11 -2.47 -13.20
CA PHE A 69 4.46 -1.06 -13.39
C PHE A 69 5.11 -0.84 -14.76
N LYS A 70 6.08 -1.69 -15.13
CA LYS A 70 6.83 -1.57 -16.38
C LYS A 70 5.94 -1.57 -17.62
N ARG A 71 4.89 -2.41 -17.63
CA ARG A 71 3.94 -2.49 -18.76
C ARG A 71 3.11 -1.22 -18.96
N GLU A 72 2.98 -0.40 -17.94
CA GLU A 72 2.26 0.88 -17.98
C GLU A 72 3.19 2.08 -18.22
N GLY A 73 4.46 1.83 -18.57
CA GLY A 73 5.44 2.87 -18.87
C GLY A 73 6.41 3.20 -17.73
N GLY A 74 6.38 2.45 -16.63
CA GLY A 74 7.38 2.51 -15.56
C GLY A 74 7.45 3.86 -14.85
N TRP A 75 8.63 4.19 -14.30
CA TRP A 75 8.79 5.33 -13.39
C TRP A 75 8.44 6.66 -14.06
N GLY A 76 8.84 6.85 -15.31
CA GLY A 76 8.65 8.11 -16.03
C GLY A 76 7.17 8.48 -16.16
N VAL A 77 6.32 7.53 -16.55
CA VAL A 77 4.88 7.74 -16.70
C VAL A 77 4.22 7.90 -15.33
N ALA A 78 4.55 7.02 -14.39
CA ALA A 78 4.01 7.08 -13.04
C ALA A 78 4.32 8.42 -12.36
N ASN A 79 5.60 8.83 -12.33
CA ASN A 79 6.01 10.07 -11.67
C ASN A 79 5.38 11.31 -12.32
N LYS A 80 5.18 11.29 -13.65
CA LYS A 80 4.45 12.35 -14.35
C LYS A 80 3.00 12.45 -13.90
N ALA A 81 2.31 11.32 -13.70
CA ALA A 81 0.93 11.31 -13.19
C ALA A 81 0.80 11.95 -11.79
N PHE A 82 1.87 11.94 -11.00
CA PHE A 82 1.96 12.60 -9.69
C PHE A 82 2.72 13.93 -9.72
N ASN A 83 2.81 14.60 -10.87
CA ASN A 83 3.46 15.91 -11.02
C ASN A 83 4.91 15.95 -10.50
N GLY A 84 5.65 14.85 -10.64
CA GLY A 84 7.03 14.73 -10.17
C GLY A 84 7.18 14.44 -8.68
N ARG A 85 6.09 14.18 -7.95
CA ARG A 85 6.06 13.97 -6.49
C ARG A 85 5.86 12.51 -6.10
N LEU A 86 6.01 11.56 -7.02
CA LEU A 86 5.78 10.14 -6.72
C LEU A 86 6.78 9.62 -5.68
N ASP A 87 8.05 10.03 -5.76
CA ASP A 87 9.10 9.56 -4.82
C ASP A 87 8.75 9.87 -3.35
N GLU A 88 8.31 11.10 -3.09
CA GLU A 88 7.88 11.52 -1.76
C GLU A 88 6.61 10.78 -1.32
N LEU A 89 5.68 10.55 -2.23
CA LEU A 89 4.48 9.76 -1.96
C LEU A 89 4.83 8.32 -1.55
N LEU A 90 5.78 7.68 -2.25
CA LEU A 90 6.21 6.31 -1.91
C LEU A 90 6.87 6.26 -0.53
N HIS A 91 7.70 7.24 -0.18
CA HIS A 91 8.30 7.34 1.16
C HIS A 91 7.22 7.43 2.24
N GLN A 92 6.25 8.33 2.08
CA GLN A 92 5.14 8.47 3.03
C GLN A 92 4.34 7.17 3.17
N ILE A 93 4.09 6.47 2.05
CA ILE A 93 3.38 5.18 2.08
C ILE A 93 4.20 4.13 2.81
N ASN A 94 5.49 3.98 2.52
CA ASN A 94 6.36 3.01 3.18
C ASN A 94 6.44 3.27 4.70
N GLU A 95 6.56 4.53 5.13
CA GLU A 95 6.54 4.90 6.55
C GLU A 95 5.21 4.56 7.22
N ALA A 96 4.08 4.92 6.59
CA ALA A 96 2.75 4.64 7.13
C ALA A 96 2.39 3.15 7.15
N VAL A 97 2.91 2.37 6.20
CA VAL A 97 2.82 0.90 6.20
C VAL A 97 3.64 0.34 7.35
N ALA A 98 4.86 0.86 7.59
CA ALA A 98 5.76 0.39 8.64
C ALA A 98 5.26 0.67 10.07
N ALA A 99 4.49 1.73 10.27
CA ALA A 99 3.85 2.12 11.54
C ALA A 99 2.75 1.17 12.02
#